data_AF-A0A7C5DM16-F1
#
_entry.id   AF-A0A7C5DM16-F1
#
_cell.length_a   1.000
_cell.length_b   1.000
_cell.length_c   1.000
_cell.angle_alpha   90.00
_cell.angle_beta   90.00
_cell.angle_gamma   90.00
#
_symmetry.space_group_name_H-M   'P 1'
#
loop_
_entity.id
_entity.type
_entity.pdbx_description
1 polymer ?
#
loop_
_entity_poly.entity_id
_entity_poly.type
_entity_poly.pdbx_seq_one_letter_code
_entity_poly.pdbx_strand_id
1 'polypeptide(L)'
;MTLIDWSVVVGLMVLITYAAFTTKKHTKSVADFLAAGRGAGKYLLGTAEGTAAMGAISIIFFFEMFTRTGFTQQFWKNVGIPIQLVLT
;
A
#
# COMPACT_ATOMS: atom_id res chain seq x y z
N MET A 1 -8.22 18.31 19.11
CA MET A 1 -7.00 17.75 18.52
C MET A 1 -5.83 18.45 19.17
N THR A 2 -5.12 17.75 20.03
CA THR A 2 -4.05 18.31 20.86
C THR A 2 -2.82 18.61 20.00
N LEU A 3 -1.92 19.49 20.47
CA LEU A 3 -0.65 19.80 19.79
C LEU A 3 0.21 18.55 19.55
N ILE A 4 0.04 17.52 20.38
CA ILE A 4 0.76 16.25 20.28
C ILE A 4 0.28 15.45 19.07
N ASP A 5 -1.02 15.45 18.76
CA ASP A 5 -1.57 14.75 17.59
C ASP A 5 -0.96 15.30 16.27
N TRP A 6 -0.80 16.63 16.19
CA TRP A 6 -0.19 17.29 15.04
C TRP A 6 1.30 16.99 14.91
N SER A 7 2.01 16.78 16.02
CA SER A 7 3.43 16.43 15.99
C SER A 7 3.70 15.10 15.27
N VAL A 8 2.77 14.13 15.40
CA VAL A 8 2.87 12.83 14.73
C VAL A 8 2.68 12.99 13.22
N VAL A 9 1.69 13.77 12.79
CA VAL A 9 1.42 14.03 11.38
C VAL A 9 2.59 14.76 10.72
N VAL A 10 3.08 15.82 11.36
CA VAL A 10 4.23 16.59 10.87
C VAL A 10 5.48 15.72 10.83
N GLY A 11 5.74 14.92 11.87
CA GLY A 11 6.88 14.00 11.91
C GLY A 11 6.86 12.99 10.76
N LEU A 12 5.70 12.42 10.46
CA LEU A 12 5.54 11.46 9.36
C LEU A 12 5.72 12.13 7.99
N MET A 13 5.18 13.34 7.80
CA MET A 13 5.38 14.12 6.58
C MET A 13 6.86 14.47 6.35
N VAL A 14 7.58 14.83 7.42
CA VAL A 14 9.02 15.10 7.36
C VAL A 14 9.79 13.84 6.98
N LEU A 15 9.46 12.69 7.58
CA LEU A 15 10.12 11.42 7.29
C LEU A 15 9.96 11.01 5.82
N ILE A 16 8.73 11.05 5.29
CA ILE A 16 8.46 10.73 3.88
C ILE A 16 9.22 11.68 2.95
N THR A 17 9.18 12.97 3.25
CA THR A 17 9.87 14.00 2.46
C THR A 17 11.38 13.78 2.46
N TYR A 18 11.96 13.51 3.64
CA TYR A 18 13.38 13.21 3.79
C TYR A 18 13.80 11.95 3.02
N ALA A 19 12.99 10.89 3.08
CA ALA A 19 13.20 9.68 2.30
C ALA A 19 13.16 9.96 0.80
N ALA A 20 12.20 10.76 0.32
CA ALA A 20 12.09 11.16 -1.08
C ALA A 20 13.33 11.94 -1.56
N PHE A 21 13.81 12.90 -0.76
CA PHE A 21 15.02 13.66 -1.09
C PHE A 21 16.28 12.80 -1.14
N THR A 22 16.44 11.88 -0.20
CA THR A 22 17.59 10.95 -0.17
C THR A 22 17.56 10.02 -1.37
N THR A 23 16.39 9.44 -1.69
CA THR A 23 16.23 8.49 -2.79
C THR A 23 16.38 9.15 -4.16
N LYS A 24 16.07 10.45 -4.30
CA LYS A 24 16.20 11.20 -5.56
C LYS A 24 17.59 11.10 -6.20
N LYS A 25 18.67 10.97 -5.41
CA LYS A 25 20.04 10.79 -5.91
C LYS A 25 20.23 9.46 -6.66
N HIS A 26 19.45 8.44 -6.31
CA HIS A 26 19.53 7.09 -6.85
C HIS A 26 18.69 6.90 -8.12
N THR A 27 17.75 7.81 -8.39
CA THR A 27 16.85 7.75 -9.54
C THR A 27 17.47 8.38 -10.80
N LYS A 28 18.40 7.67 -11.45
CA LYS A 28 19.08 8.18 -12.66
C LYS A 28 18.41 7.78 -13.98
N SER A 29 17.62 6.71 -13.98
CA SER A 29 16.92 6.17 -15.16
C SER A 29 15.50 5.73 -14.81
N VAL A 30 14.66 5.56 -15.83
CA VAL A 30 13.29 5.01 -15.70
C VAL A 30 13.32 3.59 -15.11
N ALA A 31 14.32 2.79 -15.49
CA ALA A 31 14.53 1.46 -14.93
C ALA A 31 14.93 1.49 -13.44
N ASP A 32 15.64 2.54 -13.01
CA ASP A 32 15.97 2.76 -11.60
C ASP A 32 14.76 3.22 -10.79
N PHE A 33 13.87 3.99 -11.40
CA PHE A 33 12.62 4.40 -10.75
C PHE A 33 11.63 3.24 -10.58
N LEU A 34 11.48 2.41 -11.61
CA LEU A 34 10.50 1.31 -11.61
C LEU A 34 10.99 0.06 -10.88
N ALA A 35 12.27 -0.30 -11.02
CA ALA A 35 12.80 -1.57 -10.53
C ALA A 35 14.19 -1.46 -9.89
N ALA A 36 14.60 -0.25 -9.48
CA ALA A 36 15.93 0.03 -8.93
C ALA A 36 17.07 -0.58 -9.77
N GLY A 37 16.95 -0.55 -11.11
CA GLY A 37 18.04 -0.97 -12.01
C GLY A 37 18.40 -2.45 -11.89
N ARG A 38 17.41 -3.31 -11.58
CA ARG A 38 17.55 -4.74 -11.22
C ARG A 38 18.05 -5.01 -9.80
N GLY A 39 18.21 -3.98 -8.97
CA GLY A 39 18.57 -4.10 -7.56
C GLY A 39 17.38 -4.35 -6.62
N ALA A 40 16.14 -4.13 -7.06
CA ALA A 40 14.95 -4.40 -6.25
C ALA A 40 14.66 -5.91 -6.23
N GLY A 41 14.88 -6.55 -5.09
CA GLY A 41 14.50 -7.95 -4.89
C GLY A 41 12.99 -8.16 -5.03
N LYS A 42 12.58 -9.37 -5.43
CA LYS A 42 11.16 -9.73 -5.66
C LYS A 42 10.26 -9.39 -4.47
N TYR A 43 10.75 -9.58 -3.24
CA TYR A 43 10.02 -9.25 -2.02
C TYR A 43 9.79 -7.75 -1.86
N LEU A 44 10.79 -6.92 -2.15
CA LEU A 44 10.67 -5.47 -2.02
C LEU A 44 9.66 -4.93 -3.03
N LEU A 45 9.73 -5.42 -4.28
CA LEU A 45 8.80 -4.99 -5.34
C LEU A 45 7.37 -5.48 -5.07
N GLY A 46 7.19 -6.74 -4.72
CA GLY A 46 5.85 -7.28 -4.40
C GLY A 46 5.23 -6.65 -3.15
N THR A 47 6.05 -6.34 -2.13
CA THR A 47 5.56 -5.62 -0.95
C THR A 47 5.21 -4.18 -1.29
N ALA A 48 6.02 -3.50 -2.12
CA ALA A 48 5.72 -2.15 -2.58
C ALA A 48 4.38 -2.10 -3.33
N GLU A 49 4.15 -3.03 -4.26
CA GLU A 49 2.85 -3.15 -4.96
C GLU A 49 1.68 -3.42 -4.01
N GLY A 50 1.86 -4.33 -3.04
CA GLY A 50 0.84 -4.62 -2.04
C GLY A 50 0.52 -3.41 -1.16
N THR A 51 1.52 -2.62 -0.77
CA THR A 51 1.32 -1.38 -0.02
C THR A 51 0.71 -0.27 -0.87
N ALA A 52 1.04 -0.20 -2.17
CA ALA A 52 0.45 0.76 -3.10
C ALA A 52 -1.05 0.51 -3.32
N ALA A 53 -1.49 -0.75 -3.26
CA ALA A 53 -2.90 -1.13 -3.31
C ALA A 53 -3.68 -0.77 -2.02
N MET A 54 -2.98 -0.54 -0.91
CA MET A 54 -3.58 -0.17 0.38
C MET A 54 -3.49 1.33 0.63
N GLY A 55 -4.55 2.06 0.28
CA GLY A 55 -4.72 3.48 0.60
C GLY A 55 -5.73 3.73 1.72
N ALA A 56 -5.85 5.00 2.14
CA ALA A 56 -6.86 5.41 3.13
C ALA A 56 -8.29 5.05 2.70
N ILE A 57 -8.58 5.18 1.39
CA ILE A 57 -9.86 4.79 0.80
C ILE A 57 -10.11 3.29 0.98
N SER A 58 -9.10 2.45 0.71
CA SER A 58 -9.20 1.00 0.87
C SER A 58 -9.54 0.63 2.33
N ILE A 59 -8.92 1.30 3.31
CA ILE A 59 -9.17 1.07 4.73
C ILE A 59 -10.62 1.41 5.10
N ILE A 60 -11.10 2.59 4.68
CA ILE A 60 -12.48 3.03 4.94
C ILE A 60 -13.46 2.08 4.25
N PHE A 61 -13.19 1.71 3.00
CA PHE A 61 -13.99 0.77 2.23
C PHE A 61 -14.14 -0.56 2.98
N PHE A 62 -13.05 -1.18 3.44
CA PHE A 62 -13.14 -2.43 4.18
C PHE A 62 -13.93 -2.26 5.48
N PHE A 63 -13.70 -1.17 6.22
CA PHE A 63 -14.42 -0.91 7.46
C PHE A 63 -15.93 -0.75 7.24
N GLU A 64 -16.34 0.02 6.23
CA GLU A 64 -17.74 0.18 5.88
C GLU A 64 -18.36 -1.14 5.42
N MET A 65 -17.64 -1.89 4.59
CA MET A 65 -18.09 -3.18 4.09
C MET A 65 -18.38 -4.15 5.23
N PHE A 66 -17.46 -4.28 6.21
CA PHE A 66 -17.66 -5.13 7.39
C PHE A 66 -18.80 -4.63 8.28
N THR A 67 -18.92 -3.31 8.47
CA THR A 67 -19.97 -2.74 9.33
C THR A 67 -21.36 -2.92 8.71
N ARG A 68 -21.48 -2.83 7.38
CA ARG A 68 -22.77 -2.93 6.66
C ARG A 68 -23.21 -4.37 6.45
N THR A 69 -22.28 -5.26 6.11
CA THR A 69 -22.62 -6.61 5.62
C THR A 69 -22.13 -7.74 6.53
N GLY A 70 -21.39 -7.43 7.59
CA GLY A 70 -20.88 -8.43 8.54
C GLY A 70 -19.91 -9.42 7.88
N PHE A 71 -19.94 -10.67 8.35
CA PHE A 71 -19.02 -11.73 7.88
C PHE A 71 -19.36 -12.30 6.49
N THR A 72 -20.50 -11.93 5.91
CA THR A 72 -20.96 -12.44 4.60
C THR A 72 -19.95 -12.14 3.48
N GLN A 73 -19.22 -11.03 3.59
CA GLN A 73 -18.18 -10.67 2.62
C GLN A 73 -17.02 -11.64 2.59
N GLN A 74 -16.59 -12.14 3.75
CA GLN A 74 -15.49 -13.08 3.84
C GLN A 74 -15.88 -14.44 3.22
N PHE A 75 -17.16 -14.84 3.38
CA PHE A 75 -17.69 -16.04 2.72
C PHE A 75 -17.62 -15.92 1.19
N TRP A 76 -18.17 -14.86 0.61
CA TRP A 76 -18.15 -14.67 -0.84
C TRP A 76 -16.74 -14.49 -1.40
N LYS A 77 -15.84 -13.82 -0.65
CA LYS A 77 -14.42 -13.74 -1.00
C LYS A 77 -13.77 -15.13 -1.08
N ASN A 78 -14.02 -16.00 -0.09
CA ASN A 78 -13.47 -17.35 -0.08
C ASN A 78 -14.01 -18.22 -1.22
N VAL A 79 -15.27 -18.01 -1.64
CA VAL A 79 -15.88 -18.67 -2.80
C VAL A 79 -15.36 -18.09 -4.12
N GLY A 80 -15.04 -16.80 -4.18
CA GLY A 80 -14.52 -16.14 -5.38
C GLY A 80 -13.11 -16.61 -5.79
N ILE A 81 -12.24 -16.92 -4.81
CA ILE A 81 -10.86 -17.39 -5.08
C ILE A 81 -10.81 -18.64 -5.98
N PRO A 82 -11.50 -19.75 -5.68
CA PRO A 82 -11.48 -20.93 -6.54
C PRO A 82 -12.10 -20.67 -7.91
N ILE A 83 -13.15 -19.84 -8.00
CA ILE A 83 -13.77 -19.47 -9.28
C ILE A 83 -12.77 -18.73 -10.17
N GLN A 84 -12.04 -17.77 -9.61
CA GLN A 84 -11.07 -16.98 -10.37
C GLN A 84 -9.89 -17.82 -10.86
N LEU A 85 -9.48 -18.83 -10.09
CA LEU A 85 -8.43 -19.78 -10.46
C LEU A 85 -8.86 -20.71 -11.60
N VAL A 86 -10.14 -21.05 -11.69
CA VAL A 86 -10.69 -21.86 -12.80
C VAL A 86 -10.86 -21.04 -14.08
N LEU A 87 -11.13 -19.74 -13.97
CA LEU A 87 -11.38 -18.86 -15.11
C LEU A 87 -10.11 -18.26 -15.74
N THR A 88 -8.97 -18.30 -15.05
CA THR A 88 -7.67 -17.81 -15.53
C THR A 88 -6.87 -18.94 -16.14
#